data_AF-A0A1I1WJF0-F1
#
_entry.id   AF-A0A1I1WJF0-F1
#
_cell.length_a   1.000
_cell.length_b   1.000
_cell.length_c   1.000
_cell.angle_alpha   90.00
_cell.angle_beta   90.00
_cell.angle_gamma   90.00
#
_symmetry.space_group_name_H-M   'P 1'
#
loop_
_entity.id
_entity.type
_entity.pdbx_description
1 polymer ?
#
loop_
_entity_poly.entity_id
_entity_poly.type
_entity_poly.pdbx_seq_one_letter_code
_entity_poly.pdbx_strand_id
1 'polypeptide(L)'
;MTRTEGPIAAPEALLTTLAEYRQLHVLFAGVDPRHEWARRVAGSPELDLDAVAALERDLEAELSDALLAVLACRVPHLEDHYDMTLRQIGAHAEAAWSRGCPRDQVAVARARDVFYCVPRRMRPWATTAIAAWSGRELELPRGLDKWIADEPMDGLWDMLCELDLIDPGAREPVPAHARPDAAPALVPRLVRQVVAASAAARRVQHPKFGAGRVMQEIGDGDARKLVVDFGAPHGVRTLLARFVSELPPAP
;
A
#
# COMPACT_ATOMS: atom_id res chain seq x y z
N MET A 1 13.78 -5.45 16.36
CA MET A 1 14.92 -5.12 15.46
C MET A 1 14.70 -3.73 14.86
N THR A 2 15.71 -2.86 14.72
CA THR A 2 15.48 -1.52 14.13
C THR A 2 15.50 -1.61 12.60
N ARG A 3 14.34 -1.35 11.97
CA ARG A 3 14.22 -1.31 10.50
C ARG A 3 14.90 -0.07 9.93
N THR A 4 15.42 -0.19 8.72
CA THR A 4 16.04 0.92 7.96
C THR A 4 15.28 1.20 6.68
N GLU A 5 15.42 2.40 6.15
CA GLU A 5 14.90 2.75 4.83
C GLU A 5 15.55 1.89 3.74
N GLY A 6 14.80 1.60 2.68
CA GLY A 6 15.30 0.83 1.54
C GLY A 6 14.34 -0.25 1.06
N PRO A 7 14.80 -1.14 0.16
CA PRO A 7 14.02 -2.26 -0.34
C PRO A 7 13.61 -3.22 0.78
N ILE A 8 12.39 -3.75 0.69
CA ILE A 8 11.86 -4.79 1.58
C ILE A 8 12.30 -6.15 1.03
N ALA A 9 12.91 -7.00 1.86
CA ALA A 9 13.45 -8.29 1.44
C ALA A 9 12.38 -9.39 1.40
N ALA A 10 11.44 -9.30 0.45
CA ALA A 10 10.42 -10.31 0.24
C ALA A 10 10.87 -11.44 -0.71
N PRO A 11 10.32 -12.67 -0.57
CA PRO A 11 10.59 -13.76 -1.51
C PRO A 11 10.18 -13.40 -2.95
N GLU A 12 10.99 -13.82 -3.92
CA GLU A 12 10.72 -13.55 -5.35
C GLU A 12 9.37 -14.09 -5.81
N ALA A 13 8.98 -15.29 -5.36
CA ALA A 13 7.67 -15.87 -5.68
C ALA A 13 6.50 -14.94 -5.26
N LEU A 14 6.58 -14.37 -4.05
CA LEU A 14 5.58 -13.42 -3.57
C LEU A 14 5.57 -12.13 -4.40
N LEU A 15 6.74 -11.59 -4.75
CA LEU A 15 6.85 -10.38 -5.58
C LEU A 15 6.26 -10.60 -6.97
N THR A 16 6.48 -11.78 -7.57
CA THR A 16 5.86 -12.18 -8.85
C THR A 16 4.35 -12.26 -8.74
N THR A 17 3.81 -12.93 -7.70
CA THR A 17 2.37 -12.99 -7.45
C THR A 17 1.77 -11.60 -7.26
N LEU A 18 2.41 -10.71 -6.50
CA LEU A 18 1.94 -9.34 -6.30
C LEU A 18 2.00 -8.49 -7.58
N ALA A 19 3.01 -8.69 -8.42
CA ALA A 19 3.13 -8.01 -9.71
C ALA A 19 2.02 -8.44 -10.66
N GLU A 20 1.77 -9.74 -10.79
CA GLU A 20 0.64 -10.31 -11.53
C GLU A 20 -0.69 -9.75 -11.03
N TYR A 21 -0.89 -9.79 -9.71
CA TYR A 21 -2.13 -9.33 -9.10
C TYR A 21 -2.39 -7.84 -9.37
N ARG A 22 -1.35 -7.00 -9.35
CA ARG A 22 -1.47 -5.59 -9.75
C ARG A 22 -1.79 -5.43 -11.23
N GLN A 23 -1.27 -6.26 -12.13
CA GLN A 23 -1.58 -6.20 -13.56
C GLN A 23 -3.04 -6.56 -13.86
N LEU A 24 -3.61 -7.53 -13.15
CA LEU A 24 -5.05 -7.82 -13.25
C LEU A 24 -5.91 -6.59 -12.88
N HIS A 25 -5.47 -5.76 -11.93
CA HIS A 25 -6.16 -4.51 -11.63
C HIS A 25 -5.92 -3.42 -12.69
N VAL A 26 -4.78 -3.42 -13.39
CA VAL A 26 -4.56 -2.53 -14.55
C VAL A 26 -5.56 -2.85 -15.65
N LEU A 27 -5.82 -4.14 -15.90
CA LEU A 27 -6.83 -4.57 -16.87
C LEU A 27 -8.21 -4.00 -16.52
N PHE A 28 -8.64 -4.15 -15.26
CA PHE A 28 -9.88 -3.57 -14.77
C PHE A 28 -9.92 -2.04 -14.93
N ALA A 29 -8.84 -1.36 -14.54
CA ALA A 29 -8.70 0.09 -14.66
C ALA A 29 -8.70 0.58 -16.12
N GLY A 30 -8.35 -0.27 -17.09
CA GLY A 30 -8.45 0.05 -18.52
C GLY A 30 -9.90 0.25 -18.99
N VAL A 31 -10.86 -0.37 -18.31
CA VAL A 31 -12.30 -0.25 -18.59
C VAL A 31 -12.85 1.07 -18.08
N ASP A 32 -12.44 1.49 -16.87
CA ASP A 32 -12.74 2.81 -16.32
C ASP A 32 -11.49 3.46 -15.71
N PRO A 33 -10.80 4.33 -16.48
CA PRO A 33 -9.61 5.05 -16.00
C PRO A 33 -9.88 6.02 -14.85
N ARG A 34 -11.15 6.34 -14.58
CA ARG A 34 -11.55 7.18 -13.44
C ARG A 34 -11.71 6.37 -12.16
N HIS A 35 -11.73 5.04 -12.26
CA HIS A 35 -11.80 4.14 -11.13
C HIS A 35 -10.60 4.38 -10.20
N GLU A 36 -10.86 4.39 -8.90
CA GLU A 36 -9.83 4.70 -7.90
C GLU A 36 -8.68 3.70 -7.90
N TRP A 37 -8.94 2.47 -8.35
CA TRP A 37 -7.93 1.42 -8.52
C TRP A 37 -6.82 1.83 -9.48
N ALA A 38 -7.14 2.55 -10.57
CA ALA A 38 -6.15 3.02 -11.54
C ALA A 38 -5.07 3.88 -10.86
N ARG A 39 -5.48 4.76 -9.95
CA ARG A 39 -4.56 5.65 -9.21
C ARG A 39 -3.76 4.89 -8.18
N ARG A 40 -4.36 3.92 -7.48
CA ARG A 40 -3.67 3.12 -6.45
C ARG A 40 -2.60 2.23 -7.09
N VAL A 41 -2.90 1.58 -8.22
CA VAL A 41 -1.97 0.72 -8.95
C VAL A 41 -0.86 1.51 -9.67
N ALA A 42 -1.07 2.79 -9.97
CA ALA A 42 -0.02 3.67 -10.49
C ALA A 42 0.95 4.18 -9.39
N GLY A 43 0.59 4.04 -8.10
CA GLY A 43 1.41 4.49 -6.99
C GLY A 43 2.66 3.64 -6.76
N SER A 44 3.74 4.28 -6.29
CA SER A 44 4.94 3.59 -5.84
C SER A 44 4.63 2.62 -4.70
N PRO A 45 5.20 1.39 -4.70
CA PRO A 45 4.99 0.41 -3.64
C PRO A 45 5.83 0.77 -2.40
N GLU A 46 5.40 1.79 -1.67
CA GLU A 46 6.13 2.35 -0.53
C GLU A 46 5.31 2.27 0.76
N LEU A 47 6.00 2.03 1.87
CA LEU A 47 5.42 1.97 3.20
C LEU A 47 6.20 2.88 4.16
N ASP A 48 5.47 3.61 4.99
CA ASP A 48 6.05 4.52 5.98
C ASP A 48 6.76 3.75 7.10
N LEU A 49 8.07 3.91 7.17
CA LEU A 49 8.94 3.28 8.17
C LEU A 49 8.51 3.61 9.61
N ASP A 50 8.15 4.87 9.88
CA ASP A 50 7.82 5.31 11.23
C ASP A 50 6.43 4.80 11.63
N ALA A 51 5.49 4.73 10.69
CA ALA A 51 4.17 4.13 10.92
C ALA A 51 4.25 2.61 11.19
N VAL A 52 5.11 1.88 10.45
CA VAL A 52 5.37 0.46 10.71
C VAL A 52 5.96 0.26 12.10
N ALA A 53 6.98 1.06 12.46
CA ALA A 53 7.62 0.96 13.76
C ALA A 53 6.67 1.28 14.93
N ALA A 54 5.74 2.22 14.74
CA ALA A 54 4.70 2.51 15.71
C ALA A 54 3.75 1.32 15.88
N LEU A 55 3.22 0.77 14.77
CA LEU A 55 2.32 -0.37 14.79
C LEU A 55 2.97 -1.61 15.44
N GLU A 56 4.20 -1.93 15.07
CA GLU A 56 4.97 -3.05 15.65
C GLU A 56 5.16 -2.88 17.16
N ARG A 57 5.41 -1.65 17.63
CA ARG A 57 5.54 -1.35 19.05
C ARG A 57 4.20 -1.52 19.78
N ASP A 58 3.14 -0.93 19.25
CA ASP A 58 1.82 -0.93 19.88
C ASP A 58 1.25 -2.35 19.99
N LEU A 59 1.51 -3.19 18.99
CA LEU A 59 1.13 -4.60 18.99
C LEU A 59 2.16 -5.50 19.64
N GLU A 60 3.30 -4.99 20.12
CA GLU A 60 4.51 -5.73 20.51
C GLU A 60 4.80 -6.93 19.56
N ALA A 61 4.76 -6.63 18.26
CA ALA A 61 4.86 -7.58 17.17
C ALA A 61 6.12 -7.33 16.33
N GLU A 62 6.57 -8.36 15.63
CA GLU A 62 7.59 -8.27 14.58
C GLU A 62 6.97 -8.79 13.29
N LEU A 63 6.61 -7.89 12.38
CA LEU A 63 6.00 -8.25 11.09
C LEU A 63 7.09 -8.78 10.15
N SER A 64 6.75 -9.69 9.25
CA SER A 64 7.71 -10.19 8.26
C SER A 64 7.89 -9.21 7.10
N ASP A 65 9.03 -9.28 6.41
CA ASP A 65 9.25 -8.48 5.21
C ASP A 65 8.29 -8.88 4.07
N ALA A 66 7.88 -10.15 4.02
CA ALA A 66 6.84 -10.60 3.09
C ALA A 66 5.50 -9.90 3.33
N LEU A 67 5.03 -9.79 4.59
CA LEU A 67 3.80 -9.06 4.89
C LEU A 67 3.94 -7.56 4.59
N LEU A 68 5.07 -6.95 4.95
CA LEU A 68 5.31 -5.54 4.66
C LEU A 68 5.35 -5.25 3.15
N ALA A 69 5.88 -6.17 2.35
CA ALA A 69 5.84 -6.07 0.89
C ALA A 69 4.40 -6.09 0.36
N VAL A 70 3.53 -6.96 0.88
CA VAL A 70 2.10 -6.97 0.52
C VAL A 70 1.45 -5.63 0.84
N LEU A 71 1.65 -5.11 2.05
CA LEU A 71 1.09 -3.83 2.50
C LEU A 71 1.61 -2.64 1.69
N ALA A 72 2.91 -2.62 1.38
CA ALA A 72 3.54 -1.60 0.54
C ALA A 72 2.99 -1.61 -0.89
N CYS A 73 2.60 -2.79 -1.40
CA CYS A 73 2.04 -2.92 -2.75
C CYS A 73 0.61 -2.41 -2.89
N ARG A 74 -0.12 -2.17 -1.79
CA ARG A 74 -1.44 -1.51 -1.79
C ARG A 74 -2.39 -2.04 -2.87
N VAL A 75 -2.45 -3.37 -2.98
CA VAL A 75 -3.28 -4.04 -3.99
C VAL A 75 -4.75 -3.73 -3.70
N PRO A 76 -5.51 -3.09 -4.62
CA PRO A 76 -6.83 -2.57 -4.29
C PRO A 76 -7.81 -3.62 -3.77
N HIS A 77 -7.87 -4.80 -4.38
CA HIS A 77 -8.76 -5.87 -3.93
C HIS A 77 -8.43 -6.36 -2.50
N LEU A 78 -7.15 -6.38 -2.10
CA LEU A 78 -6.75 -6.69 -0.72
C LEU A 78 -7.18 -5.58 0.25
N GLU A 79 -7.04 -4.31 -0.13
CA GLU A 79 -7.49 -3.19 0.70
C GLU A 79 -9.02 -3.18 0.83
N ASP A 80 -9.77 -3.41 -0.25
CA ASP A 80 -11.21 -3.18 -0.29
C ASP A 80 -12.03 -4.40 0.18
N HIS A 81 -11.61 -5.63 -0.15
CA HIS A 81 -12.36 -6.85 0.20
C HIS A 81 -11.84 -7.55 1.45
N TYR A 82 -10.56 -7.37 1.77
CA TYR A 82 -9.90 -7.99 2.91
C TYR A 82 -9.48 -6.97 3.98
N ASP A 83 -9.80 -5.69 3.81
CA ASP A 83 -9.44 -4.59 4.72
C ASP A 83 -7.96 -4.66 5.16
N MET A 84 -7.09 -5.10 4.23
CA MET A 84 -5.69 -5.40 4.49
C MET A 84 -4.84 -4.15 4.29
N THR A 85 -4.87 -3.26 5.28
CA THR A 85 -4.09 -2.01 5.28
C THR A 85 -3.34 -1.84 6.58
N LEU A 86 -2.18 -1.18 6.53
CA LEU A 86 -1.35 -0.93 7.73
C LEU A 86 -2.16 -0.26 8.86
N ARG A 87 -3.08 0.65 8.49
CA ARG A 87 -3.90 1.41 9.44
C ARG A 87 -4.91 0.54 10.19
N GLN A 88 -5.34 -0.57 9.61
CA GLN A 88 -6.41 -1.40 10.15
C GLN A 88 -5.91 -2.58 10.98
N ILE A 89 -4.63 -2.95 10.85
CA ILE A 89 -4.04 -4.09 11.57
C ILE A 89 -4.25 -3.99 13.08
N GLY A 90 -4.09 -2.79 13.66
CA GLY A 90 -4.33 -2.58 15.10
C GLY A 90 -5.76 -2.93 15.51
N ALA A 91 -6.75 -2.37 14.80
CA ALA A 91 -8.16 -2.63 15.05
C ALA A 91 -8.56 -4.10 14.80
N HIS A 92 -8.01 -4.71 13.76
CA HIS A 92 -8.23 -6.13 13.46
C HIS A 92 -7.70 -7.04 14.56
N ALA A 93 -6.47 -6.79 15.02
CA ALA A 93 -5.85 -7.57 16.08
C ALA A 93 -6.67 -7.50 17.38
N GLU A 94 -7.07 -6.30 17.80
CA GLU A 94 -7.92 -6.10 18.98
C GLU A 94 -9.27 -6.80 18.85
N ALA A 95 -9.94 -6.65 17.71
CA ALA A 95 -11.22 -7.30 17.46
C ALA A 95 -11.10 -8.83 17.47
N ALA A 96 -10.06 -9.39 16.83
CA ALA A 96 -9.81 -10.83 16.84
C ALA A 96 -9.53 -11.35 18.25
N TRP A 97 -8.69 -10.66 19.04
CA TRP A 97 -8.38 -11.03 20.43
C TRP A 97 -9.60 -10.94 21.35
N SER A 98 -10.45 -9.94 21.19
CA SER A 98 -11.72 -9.84 21.94
C SER A 98 -12.66 -11.02 21.68
N ARG A 99 -12.51 -11.67 20.51
CA ARG A 99 -13.25 -12.86 20.10
C ARG A 99 -12.51 -14.17 20.41
N GLY A 100 -11.45 -14.12 21.22
CA GLY A 100 -10.72 -15.29 21.67
C GLY A 100 -9.61 -15.77 20.73
N CYS A 101 -9.21 -14.98 19.72
CA CYS A 101 -8.04 -15.31 18.91
C CYS A 101 -6.78 -15.42 19.81
N PRO A 102 -5.90 -16.41 19.61
CA PRO A 102 -4.66 -16.53 20.37
C PRO A 102 -3.78 -15.26 20.33
N ARG A 103 -3.17 -14.91 21.47
CA ARG A 103 -2.37 -13.67 21.64
C ARG A 103 -0.99 -13.71 20.98
N ASP A 104 -0.56 -14.89 20.53
CA ASP A 104 0.62 -15.11 19.70
C ASP A 104 0.31 -14.94 18.21
N GLN A 105 -0.93 -14.63 17.85
CA GLN A 105 -1.38 -14.29 16.50
C GLN A 105 -1.79 -12.82 16.41
N VAL A 106 -1.58 -12.21 15.26
CA VAL A 106 -2.00 -10.83 14.93
C VAL A 106 -2.85 -10.90 13.68
N ALA A 107 -4.10 -10.42 13.77
CA ALA A 107 -4.97 -10.30 12.60
C ALA A 107 -4.52 -9.12 11.74
N VAL A 108 -4.18 -9.39 10.48
CA VAL A 108 -3.62 -8.42 9.53
C VAL A 108 -4.58 -8.07 8.39
N ALA A 109 -5.62 -8.88 8.22
CA ALA A 109 -6.69 -8.68 7.27
C ALA A 109 -8.00 -9.25 7.83
N ARG A 110 -9.12 -8.82 7.24
CA ARG A 110 -10.46 -9.27 7.59
C ARG A 110 -11.35 -9.30 6.35
N ALA A 111 -11.97 -10.45 6.09
CA ALA A 111 -13.06 -10.56 5.12
C ALA A 111 -14.33 -11.02 5.85
N ARG A 112 -15.36 -10.17 5.85
CA ARG A 112 -16.63 -10.42 6.56
C ARG A 112 -16.39 -10.70 8.06
N ASP A 113 -16.62 -11.93 8.51
CA ASP A 113 -16.44 -12.37 9.90
C ASP A 113 -15.15 -13.17 10.14
N VAL A 114 -14.33 -13.36 9.11
CA VAL A 114 -13.07 -14.09 9.18
C VAL A 114 -11.91 -13.10 9.32
N PHE A 115 -11.05 -13.35 10.30
CA PHE A 115 -9.77 -12.66 10.45
C PHE A 115 -8.66 -13.50 9.86
N TYR A 116 -7.73 -12.89 9.14
CA TYR A 116 -6.54 -13.58 8.65
C TYR A 116 -5.35 -13.17 9.50
N CYS A 117 -4.77 -14.15 10.18
CA CYS A 117 -3.80 -13.95 11.23
C CYS A 117 -2.42 -14.44 10.82
N VAL A 118 -1.40 -13.73 11.28
CA VAL A 118 0.01 -14.14 11.18
C VAL A 118 0.62 -14.27 12.58
N PRO A 119 1.71 -15.05 12.76
CA PRO A 119 2.39 -15.10 14.04
C PRO A 119 2.90 -13.71 14.47
N ARG A 120 2.63 -13.33 15.72
CA ARG A 120 2.99 -12.03 16.31
C ARG A 120 4.49 -11.76 16.31
N ARG A 121 5.29 -12.81 16.43
CA ARG A 121 6.75 -12.73 16.46
C ARG A 121 7.32 -13.56 15.33
N MET A 122 7.56 -12.92 14.21
CA MET A 122 8.20 -13.54 13.06
C MET A 122 9.63 -13.03 12.90
N ARG A 123 10.53 -13.93 12.50
CA ARG A 123 11.83 -13.47 11.99
C ARG A 123 11.59 -12.75 10.66
N PRO A 124 12.26 -11.61 10.40
CA PRO A 124 12.05 -10.83 9.16
C PRO A 124 12.20 -11.64 7.87
N TRP A 125 13.13 -12.60 7.87
CA TRP A 125 13.45 -13.48 6.73
C TRP A 125 12.62 -14.76 6.64
N ALA A 126 11.71 -15.01 7.59
CA ALA A 126 10.90 -16.23 7.56
C ALA A 126 9.78 -16.10 6.54
N THR A 127 9.45 -17.22 5.88
CA THR A 127 8.23 -17.33 5.10
C THR A 127 7.04 -17.03 6.00
N THR A 128 6.15 -16.16 5.54
CA THR A 128 4.97 -15.76 6.33
C THR A 128 3.90 -16.80 6.17
N ALA A 129 3.53 -17.42 7.28
CA ALA A 129 2.35 -18.24 7.34
C ALA A 129 1.16 -17.37 7.73
N ILE A 130 0.05 -17.56 7.04
CA ILE A 130 -1.23 -16.90 7.32
C ILE A 130 -2.29 -17.97 7.59
N ALA A 131 -3.15 -17.72 8.57
CA ALA A 131 -4.21 -18.64 8.97
C ALA A 131 -5.52 -17.89 9.17
N ALA A 132 -6.63 -18.45 8.70
CA ALA A 132 -7.95 -17.90 8.91
C ALA A 132 -8.45 -18.22 10.34
N TRP A 133 -9.08 -17.24 10.99
CA TRP A 133 -9.71 -17.33 12.30
C TRP A 133 -11.18 -16.92 12.19
N SER A 134 -12.07 -17.86 12.46
CA SER A 134 -13.53 -17.68 12.38
C SER A 134 -14.20 -17.46 13.74
N GLY A 135 -13.41 -17.25 14.82
CA GLY A 135 -13.92 -17.12 16.20
C GLY A 135 -14.05 -18.45 16.95
N ARG A 136 -13.79 -19.59 16.29
CA ARG A 136 -13.83 -20.92 16.93
C ARG A 136 -12.50 -21.65 16.83
N GLU A 137 -11.95 -21.67 15.63
CA GLU A 137 -10.74 -22.42 15.30
C GLU A 137 -9.85 -21.59 14.37
N LEU A 138 -8.54 -21.77 14.54
CA LEU A 138 -7.53 -21.24 13.64
C LEU A 138 -7.24 -22.33 12.62
N GLU A 139 -7.46 -22.02 11.34
CA GLU A 139 -7.18 -22.97 10.27
C GLU A 139 -5.68 -23.30 10.17
N LEU A 140 -5.38 -24.39 9.45
CA LEU A 140 -4.00 -24.76 9.15
C LEU A 140 -3.29 -23.61 8.42
N PRO A 141 -2.15 -23.13 8.95
CA PRO A 141 -1.41 -22.05 8.32
C PRO A 141 -0.95 -22.41 6.91
N ARG A 142 -1.04 -21.45 5.98
CA ARG A 142 -0.58 -21.57 4.60
C ARG A 142 0.45 -20.49 4.31
N GLY A 143 1.29 -20.69 3.30
CA GLY A 143 2.20 -19.64 2.84
C GLY A 143 1.42 -18.41 2.37
N LEU A 144 1.87 -17.20 2.71
CA LEU A 144 1.20 -15.95 2.36
C LEU A 144 1.05 -15.77 0.85
N ASP A 145 2.08 -16.12 0.09
CA ASP A 145 2.07 -16.17 -1.38
C ASP A 145 0.98 -17.09 -1.91
N LYS A 146 0.90 -18.31 -1.37
CA LYS A 146 -0.11 -19.29 -1.73
C LYS A 146 -1.53 -18.82 -1.37
N TRP A 147 -1.70 -18.25 -0.18
CA TRP A 147 -2.99 -17.70 0.23
C TRP A 147 -3.43 -16.56 -0.70
N ILE A 148 -2.53 -15.63 -1.08
CA ILE A 148 -2.86 -14.55 -2.02
C ILE A 148 -3.29 -15.11 -3.38
N ALA A 149 -2.58 -16.12 -3.89
CA ALA A 149 -2.91 -16.75 -5.16
C ALA A 149 -4.27 -17.48 -5.11
N ASP A 150 -4.45 -18.37 -4.14
CA ASP A 150 -5.58 -19.31 -4.09
C ASP A 150 -6.91 -18.68 -3.58
N GLU A 151 -6.88 -17.51 -2.94
CA GLU A 151 -8.09 -16.88 -2.38
C GLU A 151 -8.34 -15.47 -2.94
N PRO A 152 -7.60 -14.40 -2.55
CA PRO A 152 -7.86 -13.07 -3.08
C PRO A 152 -7.73 -12.95 -4.60
N MET A 153 -6.71 -13.58 -5.19
CA MET A 153 -6.45 -13.45 -6.63
C MET A 153 -7.45 -14.25 -7.46
N ASP A 154 -7.78 -15.47 -7.04
CA ASP A 154 -8.89 -16.25 -7.63
C ASP A 154 -10.22 -15.48 -7.56
N GLY A 155 -10.54 -14.83 -6.44
CA GLY A 155 -11.74 -13.99 -6.33
C GLY A 155 -11.76 -12.80 -7.29
N LEU A 156 -10.61 -12.18 -7.56
CA LEU A 156 -10.51 -11.14 -8.60
C LEU A 156 -10.66 -11.75 -10.00
N TRP A 157 -10.06 -12.92 -10.24
CA TRP A 157 -10.15 -13.60 -11.52
C TRP A 157 -11.59 -13.92 -11.89
N ASP A 158 -12.36 -14.47 -10.94
CA ASP A 158 -13.79 -14.73 -11.10
C ASP A 158 -14.54 -13.44 -11.46
N MET A 159 -14.27 -12.34 -10.73
CA MET A 159 -14.87 -11.03 -11.02
C MET A 159 -14.53 -10.53 -12.43
N LEU A 160 -13.29 -10.69 -12.89
CA LEU A 160 -12.87 -10.28 -14.24
C LEU A 160 -13.54 -11.13 -15.32
N CYS A 161 -13.76 -12.42 -15.07
CA CYS A 161 -14.51 -13.30 -15.97
C CYS A 161 -16.00 -12.91 -16.01
N GLU A 162 -16.62 -12.62 -14.86
CA GLU A 162 -18.03 -12.17 -14.79
C GLU A 162 -18.27 -10.84 -15.53
N LEU A 163 -17.23 -10.00 -15.64
CA LEU A 163 -17.27 -8.73 -16.36
C LEU A 163 -16.85 -8.85 -17.83
N ASP A 164 -16.68 -10.08 -18.35
CA ASP A 164 -16.22 -10.37 -19.71
C ASP A 164 -14.88 -9.69 -20.07
N LEU A 165 -14.03 -9.43 -19.07
CA LEU A 165 -12.69 -8.84 -19.27
C LEU A 165 -11.62 -9.90 -19.53
N ILE A 166 -11.89 -11.12 -19.10
CA ILE A 166 -11.06 -12.31 -19.34
C ILE A 166 -11.98 -13.42 -19.86
N ASP A 167 -11.59 -14.06 -20.96
CA ASP A 167 -12.22 -15.29 -21.45
C ASP A 167 -11.38 -16.49 -20.99
N PRO A 168 -11.82 -17.27 -19.97
CA PRO A 168 -11.07 -18.41 -19.48
C PRO A 168 -10.94 -19.55 -20.52
N GLY A 169 -11.78 -19.56 -21.56
CA GLY A 169 -11.70 -20.52 -22.66
C GLY A 169 -10.69 -20.15 -23.75
N ALA A 170 -10.16 -18.93 -23.74
CA ALA A 170 -9.19 -18.48 -24.73
C ALA A 170 -7.82 -19.13 -24.51
N ARG A 171 -7.07 -19.33 -25.60
CA ARG A 171 -5.69 -19.84 -25.54
C ARG A 171 -4.77 -18.89 -24.74
N GLU A 172 -5.06 -17.60 -24.79
CA GLU A 172 -4.37 -16.54 -24.07
C GLU A 172 -5.43 -15.68 -23.35
N PRO A 173 -5.86 -16.08 -22.14
CA PRO A 173 -6.98 -15.45 -21.45
C PRO A 173 -6.68 -14.01 -21.00
N VAL A 174 -5.42 -13.72 -20.66
CA VAL A 174 -4.97 -12.39 -20.24
C VAL A 174 -4.38 -11.60 -21.41
N PRO A 175 -4.90 -10.38 -21.71
CA PRO A 175 -4.35 -9.50 -22.73
C PRO A 175 -2.87 -9.17 -22.48
N ALA A 176 -2.08 -9.02 -23.55
CA ALA A 176 -0.63 -8.83 -23.48
C ALA A 176 -0.17 -7.70 -22.53
N HIS A 177 -0.91 -6.60 -22.46
CA HIS A 177 -0.58 -5.44 -21.61
C HIS A 177 -0.90 -5.66 -20.12
N ALA A 178 -1.67 -6.70 -19.79
CA ALA A 178 -2.04 -7.09 -18.44
C ALA A 178 -1.30 -8.35 -17.97
N ARG A 179 -0.30 -8.81 -18.74
CA ARG A 179 0.53 -9.96 -18.36
C ARG A 179 1.59 -9.56 -17.32
N PRO A 180 2.01 -10.50 -16.45
CA PRO A 180 3.03 -10.21 -15.44
C PRO A 180 4.36 -9.74 -16.02
N ASP A 181 4.77 -10.25 -17.19
CA ASP A 181 6.01 -9.90 -17.88
C ASP A 181 5.98 -8.50 -18.53
N ALA A 182 4.79 -7.92 -18.71
CA ALA A 182 4.63 -6.53 -19.14
C ALA A 182 4.81 -5.53 -17.99
N ALA A 183 4.80 -5.98 -16.73
CA ALA A 183 4.95 -5.13 -15.55
C ALA A 183 6.41 -4.72 -15.32
N PRO A 184 6.68 -3.48 -14.87
CA PRO A 184 7.98 -3.18 -14.28
C PRO A 184 8.19 -4.03 -13.04
N ALA A 185 9.46 -4.40 -12.77
CA ALA A 185 9.82 -5.15 -11.57
C ALA A 185 9.32 -4.43 -10.30
N LEU A 186 8.58 -5.17 -9.48
CA LEU A 186 8.01 -4.66 -8.24
C LEU A 186 9.09 -4.62 -7.17
N VAL A 187 9.43 -3.41 -6.70
CA VAL A 187 10.44 -3.22 -5.64
C VAL A 187 9.81 -2.48 -4.46
N PRO A 188 9.14 -3.20 -3.55
CA PRO A 188 8.54 -2.59 -2.36
C PRO A 188 9.61 -1.97 -1.46
N ARG A 189 9.31 -0.82 -0.86
CA ARG A 189 10.28 -0.05 -0.08
C ARG A 189 9.72 0.46 1.23
N LEU A 190 10.56 0.45 2.26
CA LEU A 190 10.37 1.28 3.45
C LEU A 190 10.98 2.65 3.18
N VAL A 191 10.20 3.69 3.42
CA VAL A 191 10.61 5.08 3.28
C VAL A 191 10.26 5.81 4.57
N ARG A 192 11.09 6.73 5.04
CA ARG A 192 10.58 7.73 5.99
C ARG A 192 9.74 8.68 5.16
N GLN A 193 8.44 8.72 5.46
CA GLN A 193 7.67 9.87 5.05
C GLN A 193 8.31 11.06 5.76
N VAL A 194 9.03 11.90 5.03
CA VAL A 194 9.35 13.24 5.51
C VAL A 194 7.99 13.86 5.71
N VAL A 195 7.52 13.86 6.96
CA VAL A 195 6.18 14.29 7.31
C VAL A 195 6.03 15.68 6.70
N ALA A 196 5.27 15.77 5.62
CA ALA A 196 4.89 17.02 4.99
C ALA A 196 3.93 17.83 5.89
N ALA A 197 3.97 17.59 7.22
CA ALA A 197 3.34 18.40 8.24
C ALA A 197 3.86 19.85 8.23
N SER A 198 5.04 20.10 7.64
CA SER A 198 5.46 21.47 7.35
C SER A 198 4.88 21.99 6.02
N ALA A 199 4.97 21.24 4.92
CA ALA A 199 4.54 21.75 3.61
C ALA A 199 3.04 22.04 3.53
N ALA A 200 2.19 21.15 4.05
CA ALA A 200 0.73 21.35 4.00
C ALA A 200 0.25 22.55 4.85
N ALA A 201 1.05 23.07 5.78
CA ALA A 201 0.76 24.32 6.50
C ALA A 201 1.58 25.51 5.98
N ARG A 202 2.65 25.26 5.21
CA ARG A 202 3.57 26.30 4.76
C ARG A 202 2.93 27.10 3.63
N ARG A 203 2.64 28.35 3.95
CA ARG A 203 2.21 29.34 2.98
C ARG A 203 3.43 30.08 2.49
N VAL A 204 3.43 30.41 1.20
CA VAL A 204 4.50 31.19 0.58
C VAL A 204 3.92 32.31 -0.25
N GLN A 205 4.63 33.43 -0.36
CA GLN A 205 4.30 34.56 -1.20
C GLN A 205 5.22 34.58 -2.42
N HIS A 206 4.66 34.58 -3.62
CA HIS A 206 5.41 34.81 -4.86
C HIS A 206 5.07 36.20 -5.44
N PRO A 207 6.05 36.99 -5.92
CA PRO A 207 5.80 38.34 -6.44
C PRO A 207 4.78 38.40 -7.59
N LYS A 208 4.72 37.36 -8.43
CA LYS A 208 3.82 37.29 -9.59
C LYS A 208 2.48 36.60 -9.32
N PHE A 209 2.42 35.68 -8.36
CA PHE A 209 1.28 34.75 -8.23
C PHE A 209 0.52 34.92 -6.91
N GLY A 210 0.99 35.78 -6.00
CA GLY A 210 0.34 35.98 -4.72
C GLY A 210 0.75 34.95 -3.67
N ALA A 211 -0.11 34.75 -2.67
CA ALA A 211 0.07 33.74 -1.64
C ALA A 211 -0.38 32.37 -2.16
N GLY A 212 0.38 31.33 -1.86
CA GLY A 212 0.05 29.95 -2.22
C GLY A 212 0.40 28.97 -1.12
N ARG A 213 -0.15 27.76 -1.20
CA ARG A 213 0.08 26.65 -0.27
C ARG A 213 1.10 25.70 -0.86
N VAL A 214 2.17 25.40 -0.14
CA VAL A 214 3.15 24.42 -0.58
C VAL A 214 2.50 23.03 -0.52
N MET A 215 2.48 22.32 -1.63
CA MET A 215 1.96 20.97 -1.74
C MET A 215 3.07 19.93 -1.61
N GLN A 216 4.25 20.24 -2.16
CA GLN A 216 5.38 19.32 -2.22
C GLN A 216 6.70 20.09 -2.30
N GLU A 217 7.76 19.52 -1.72
CA GLU A 217 9.14 19.98 -1.89
C GLU A 217 9.94 18.92 -2.63
N ILE A 218 10.80 19.34 -3.56
CA ILE A 218 11.61 18.45 -4.39
C ILE A 218 13.06 18.93 -4.32
N GLY A 219 13.94 18.07 -3.79
CA GLY A 219 15.37 18.34 -3.61
C GLY A 219 15.70 19.17 -2.37
N ASP A 220 16.97 19.54 -2.25
CA ASP A 220 17.57 20.22 -1.11
C ASP A 220 18.43 21.44 -1.54
N GLY A 221 18.79 22.29 -0.56
CA GLY A 221 19.64 23.47 -0.78
C GLY A 221 19.03 24.54 -1.71
N ASP A 222 19.91 25.26 -2.41
CA ASP A 222 19.53 26.40 -3.27
C ASP A 222 18.77 26.00 -4.54
N ALA A 223 18.84 24.72 -4.91
CA ALA A 223 18.14 24.14 -6.06
C ALA A 223 16.78 23.53 -5.69
N ARG A 224 16.39 23.56 -4.39
CA ARG A 224 15.12 23.05 -3.90
C ARG A 224 13.94 23.68 -4.64
N LYS A 225 13.06 22.83 -5.17
CA LYS A 225 11.83 23.23 -5.85
C LYS A 225 10.62 23.02 -4.94
N LEU A 226 9.64 23.89 -5.07
CA LEU A 226 8.36 23.86 -4.37
C LEU A 226 7.24 23.72 -5.41
N VAL A 227 6.36 22.76 -5.22
CA VAL A 227 5.06 22.69 -5.91
C VAL A 227 4.07 23.44 -5.04
N VAL A 228 3.54 24.55 -5.55
CA VAL A 228 2.70 25.49 -4.79
C VAL A 228 1.37 25.68 -5.50
N ASP A 229 0.26 25.56 -4.77
CA ASP A 229 -1.07 25.92 -5.25
C ASP A 229 -1.39 27.38 -4.89
N PHE A 230 -1.52 28.23 -5.91
CA PHE A 230 -1.88 29.64 -5.78
C PHE A 230 -3.39 29.90 -5.95
N GLY A 231 -4.21 28.85 -6.14
CA GLY A 231 -5.63 28.99 -6.43
C GLY A 231 -5.90 29.65 -7.79
N ALA A 232 -7.18 29.91 -8.08
CA ALA A 232 -7.55 30.60 -9.31
C ALA A 232 -7.16 32.10 -9.24
N PRO A 233 -6.58 32.69 -10.31
CA PRO A 233 -6.44 32.14 -11.66
C PRO A 233 -5.10 31.42 -11.94
N HIS A 234 -4.18 31.36 -10.99
CA HIS A 234 -2.78 30.99 -11.25
C HIS A 234 -2.48 29.48 -11.20
N GLY A 235 -3.29 28.72 -10.47
CA GLY A 235 -3.22 27.27 -10.32
C GLY A 235 -1.95 26.78 -9.61
N VAL A 236 -1.62 25.50 -9.83
CA VAL A 236 -0.43 24.86 -9.28
C VAL A 236 0.81 25.20 -10.10
N ARG A 237 1.90 25.60 -9.44
CA ARG A 237 3.18 25.97 -10.07
C ARG A 237 4.36 25.32 -9.34
N THR A 238 5.35 24.89 -10.12
CA THR A 238 6.65 24.44 -9.58
C THR A 238 7.66 25.60 -9.67
N LEU A 239 8.18 26.04 -8.53
CA LEU A 239 9.09 27.20 -8.41
C LEU A 239 10.33 26.82 -7.61
N LEU A 240 11.46 27.52 -7.82
CA LEU A 240 12.60 27.38 -6.91
C LEU A 240 12.28 28.08 -5.59
N ALA A 241 12.68 27.47 -4.47
CA ALA A 241 12.39 27.97 -3.12
C ALA A 241 12.88 29.40 -2.91
N ARG A 242 13.99 29.80 -3.55
CA ARG A 242 14.55 31.16 -3.49
C ARG A 242 13.68 32.26 -4.11
N PHE A 243 12.64 31.91 -4.88
CA PHE A 243 11.74 32.88 -5.53
C PHE A 243 10.46 33.13 -4.75
N VAL A 244 10.30 32.54 -3.57
CA VAL A 244 9.14 32.75 -2.72
C VAL A 244 9.58 33.14 -1.31
N SER A 245 8.76 33.93 -0.62
CA SER A 245 8.96 34.28 0.79
C SER A 245 8.01 33.48 1.66
N GLU A 246 8.47 32.98 2.79
CA GLU A 246 7.60 32.24 3.72
C GLU A 246 6.58 33.19 4.38
N LEU A 247 5.34 32.71 4.51
CA LEU A 247 4.27 33.37 5.24
C LEU A 247 3.99 32.61 6.54
N PRO A 248 3.53 33.29 7.61
CA PRO A 248 3.09 32.61 8.81
C PRO A 248 1.95 31.62 8.50
N PRO A 249 1.84 30.51 9.27
CA PRO A 249 0.72 29.60 9.14
C PRO A 249 -0.61 30.36 9.31
N ALA A 250 -1.64 29.97 8.57
CA ALA A 250 -2.97 30.53 8.78
C ALA A 250 -3.44 30.21 10.21
N PRO A 251 -4.14 31.14 10.88
CA PRO A 251 -4.75 30.88 12.19
C PRO A 251 -5.80 29.77 12.12
#